data_AF-A0A7K0ZGY1-F1
#
_entry.id   AF-A0A7K0ZGY1-F1
#
_cell.length_a   1.000
_cell.length_b   1.000
_cell.length_c   1.000
_cell.angle_alpha   90.00
_cell.angle_beta   90.00
_cell.angle_gamma   90.00
#
_symmetry.space_group_name_H-M   'P 1'
#
loop_
_entity.id
_entity.type
_entity.pdbx_description
1 polymer ?
#
loop_
_entity_poly.entity_id
_entity_poly.type
_entity_poly.pdbx_seq_one_letter_code
_entity_poly.pdbx_strand_id
1 'polypeptide(L)'
;MRRAGMTDTDVSSEQSGGNARPRKGPFGRLALFIRQVIVELRKVIWPTRKELIAYTTVVIIFVSIIASIIAGFDYVFTKGVLFVFG
;
A
#
# COMPACT_ATOMS: atom_id res chain seq x y z
N MET A 1 -2.67 -59.14 -46.34
CA MET A 1 -2.78 -57.70 -46.67
C MET A 1 -3.67 -57.02 -45.63
N ARG A 2 -3.29 -55.78 -45.25
CA ARG A 2 -4.07 -54.77 -44.48
C ARG A 2 -4.07 -54.86 -42.95
N ARG A 3 -2.99 -54.27 -42.43
CA ARG A 3 -2.86 -53.49 -41.20
C ARG A 3 -3.91 -52.35 -41.17
N ALA A 4 -4.72 -52.27 -40.11
CA ALA A 4 -5.21 -51.04 -39.45
C ALA A 4 -6.36 -51.35 -38.47
N GLY A 5 -6.21 -50.87 -37.24
CA GLY A 5 -7.17 -50.97 -36.13
C GLY A 5 -6.38 -50.74 -34.85
N MET A 6 -6.02 -49.50 -34.51
CA MET A 6 -6.88 -48.49 -33.86
C MET A 6 -7.10 -48.85 -32.39
N THR A 7 -6.99 -47.82 -31.55
CA THR A 7 -7.40 -47.71 -30.14
C THR A 7 -6.49 -48.28 -29.04
N ASP A 8 -5.95 -47.30 -28.30
CA ASP A 8 -5.89 -47.25 -26.86
C ASP A 8 -4.75 -48.00 -26.18
N THR A 9 -3.55 -47.44 -26.33
CA THR A 9 -2.68 -47.33 -25.15
C THR A 9 -3.16 -46.15 -24.33
N ASP A 10 -4.21 -46.40 -23.55
CA ASP A 10 -4.37 -45.84 -22.20
C ASP A 10 -2.99 -45.94 -21.51
N VAL A 11 -2.48 -44.97 -20.77
CA VAL A 11 -3.14 -44.06 -19.87
C VAL A 11 -2.32 -42.78 -19.89
N SER A 12 -3.01 -41.66 -20.07
CA SER A 12 -2.53 -40.40 -19.54
C SER A 12 -2.21 -40.54 -18.05
N SER A 13 -1.35 -39.65 -17.55
CA SER A 13 -1.20 -39.33 -16.13
C SER A 13 -0.71 -40.44 -15.20
N GLU A 14 0.61 -40.58 -15.10
CA GLU A 14 1.20 -40.79 -13.77
C GLU A 14 2.48 -39.98 -13.60
N GLN A 15 2.40 -38.67 -13.88
CA GLN A 15 3.22 -37.74 -13.11
C GLN A 15 2.52 -37.57 -11.75
N SER A 16 2.72 -38.58 -10.91
CA SER A 16 2.54 -38.52 -9.46
C SER A 16 3.58 -37.54 -8.90
N GLY A 17 3.45 -36.27 -9.28
CA GLY A 17 4.02 -35.16 -8.56
C GLY A 17 3.22 -35.06 -7.27
N GLY A 18 3.66 -35.83 -6.27
CA GLY A 18 3.07 -35.88 -4.94
C GLY A 18 2.88 -34.46 -4.44
N ASN A 19 1.65 -33.95 -4.58
CA ASN A 19 1.20 -32.76 -3.88
C ASN A 19 0.95 -33.21 -2.44
N ALA A 20 2.04 -33.48 -1.73
CA ALA A 20 2.07 -33.56 -0.29
C ALA A 20 1.65 -32.17 0.17
N ARG A 21 0.33 -31.96 0.29
CA ARG A 21 -0.23 -30.75 0.88
C ARG A 21 0.41 -30.67 2.26
N PRO A 22 1.35 -29.73 2.51
CA PRO A 22 1.93 -29.62 3.83
C PRO A 22 0.75 -29.32 4.74
N ARG A 23 0.53 -30.19 5.73
CA ARG A 23 -0.49 -29.97 6.76
C ARG A 23 -0.23 -28.58 7.31
N LYS A 24 -1.13 -27.63 7.02
CA LYS A 24 -0.96 -26.23 7.42
C LYS A 24 -1.02 -26.20 8.95
N GLY A 25 0.16 -26.28 9.58
CA GLY A 25 0.34 -26.01 11.00
C GLY A 25 -0.03 -24.57 11.35
N PRO A 26 0.09 -24.14 12.61
CA PRO A 26 -0.29 -22.79 13.05
C PRO A 26 0.35 -21.68 12.19
N PHE A 27 1.58 -21.88 11.72
CA PHE A 27 2.27 -20.98 10.79
C PHE A 27 1.62 -20.87 9.40
N GLY A 28 1.02 -21.96 8.91
CA GLY A 28 0.28 -21.95 7.64
C GLY A 28 -1.05 -21.17 7.74
N ARG A 29 -1.65 -21.08 8.93
CA ARG A 29 -2.84 -20.24 9.18
C ARG A 29 -2.46 -18.76 9.23
N LEU A 30 -1.34 -18.42 9.90
CA LEU A 30 -0.82 -17.05 9.94
C LEU A 30 -0.45 -16.54 8.54
N ALA A 31 0.21 -17.36 7.72
CA ALA A 31 0.55 -16.99 6.34
C ALA A 31 -0.70 -16.72 5.48
N LEU A 32 -1.79 -17.46 5.68
CA LEU A 32 -3.07 -17.20 5.01
C LEU A 32 -3.72 -15.90 5.48
N PHE A 33 -3.66 -15.62 6.78
CA PHE A 33 -4.19 -14.38 7.36
C PHE A 33 -3.46 -13.15 6.81
N ILE A 34 -2.12 -13.15 6.81
CA ILE A 34 -1.32 -12.05 6.21
C ILE A 34 -1.64 -11.87 4.73
N ARG A 35 -1.79 -12.98 3.99
CA ARG A 35 -2.19 -12.92 2.58
C ARG A 35 -3.58 -12.30 2.40
N GLN A 36 -4.55 -12.59 3.28
CA GLN A 36 -5.87 -11.96 3.26
C GLN A 36 -5.80 -10.46 3.59
N VAL A 37 -5.01 -10.06 4.60
CA VAL A 37 -4.82 -8.65 4.97
C VAL A 37 -4.25 -7.85 3.80
N ILE A 38 -3.25 -8.38 3.08
CA ILE A 38 -2.68 -7.70 1.90
C ILE A 38 -3.72 -7.55 0.78
N VAL A 39 -4.57 -8.55 0.57
CA VAL A 39 -5.65 -8.50 -0.43
C VAL A 39 -6.70 -7.45 -0.05
N GLU A 40 -7.04 -7.32 1.23
CA GLU A 40 -8.00 -6.32 1.71
C GLU A 40 -7.41 -4.91 1.71
N LEU A 41 -6.14 -4.75 2.09
CA LEU A 41 -5.43 -3.47 2.04
C LEU A 41 -5.26 -2.95 0.61
N ARG A 42 -5.18 -3.82 -0.40
CA ARG A 42 -5.23 -3.41 -1.81
C ARG A 42 -6.58 -2.84 -2.26
N LYS A 43 -7.67 -3.10 -1.51
CA LYS A 43 -8.97 -2.46 -1.75
C LYS A 43 -9.06 -1.06 -1.17
N VAL A 44 -8.14 -0.69 -0.27
CA VAL A 44 -7.97 0.72 0.08
C VAL A 44 -7.43 1.38 -1.15
N ILE A 45 -8.28 2.17 -1.81
CA ILE A 45 -7.93 2.93 -3.00
C ILE A 45 -6.71 3.76 -2.67
N TRP A 46 -5.54 3.34 -3.14
CA TRP A 46 -4.31 4.08 -2.90
C TRP A 46 -4.32 5.29 -3.82
N PRO A 47 -4.34 6.48 -3.21
CA PRO A 47 -4.59 7.71 -3.95
C PRO A 47 -3.53 7.91 -5.02
N THR A 48 -3.94 8.50 -6.14
CA THR A 48 -3.02 8.70 -7.27
C THR A 48 -1.94 9.71 -6.87
N ARG A 49 -0.72 9.61 -7.42
CA ARG A 49 0.38 10.55 -7.09
C ARG A 49 -0.04 12.03 -7.23
N LYS A 50 -0.98 12.33 -8.12
CA LYS A 50 -1.53 13.67 -8.34
C LYS A 50 -2.36 14.15 -7.15
N GLU A 51 -3.15 13.28 -6.54
CA GLU A 51 -3.95 13.59 -5.35
C GLU A 51 -3.05 13.84 -4.15
N LEU A 52 -2.01 13.01 -3.94
CA LEU A 52 -1.03 13.23 -2.88
C LEU A 52 -0.40 14.62 -2.98
N ILE A 53 0.05 14.99 -4.18
CA ILE A 53 0.67 16.30 -4.42
C ILE A 53 -0.33 17.43 -4.17
N ALA A 54 -1.57 17.31 -4.66
CA ALA A 54 -2.59 18.32 -4.42
C ALA A 54 -2.85 18.53 -2.92
N TYR A 55 -2.98 17.45 -2.14
CA TYR A 55 -3.22 17.54 -0.71
C TYR A 55 -2.03 18.13 0.05
N THR A 56 -0.79 17.73 -0.28
CA THR A 56 0.39 18.32 0.37
C THR A 56 0.62 19.76 -0.04
N THR A 57 0.32 20.15 -1.28
CA THR A 57 0.40 21.55 -1.73
C THR A 57 -0.55 22.45 -0.95
N VAL A 58 -1.81 22.03 -0.75
CA VAL A 58 -2.77 22.81 0.05
C VAL A 58 -2.26 23.00 1.48
N VAL A 59 -1.72 21.94 2.10
CA VAL A 59 -1.15 22.01 3.45
C VAL A 59 0.04 22.97 3.51
N ILE A 60 0.96 22.93 2.53
CA ILE A 60 2.12 23.84 2.48
C ILE A 60 1.66 25.30 2.39
N ILE A 61 0.70 25.58 1.50
CA ILE A 61 0.16 26.94 1.35
C ILE A 61 -0.50 27.38 2.66
N PHE A 62 -1.33 26.55 3.26
CA PHE A 62 -2.03 26.89 4.50
C PHE A 62 -1.06 27.16 5.67
N VAL A 63 -0.08 26.28 5.87
CA VAL A 63 0.95 26.44 6.93
C VAL A 63 1.78 27.70 6.68
N SER A 64 2.13 28.00 5.42
CA SER A 64 2.88 29.22 5.09
C SER A 64 2.12 30.49 5.45
N ILE A 65 0.81 30.56 5.20
CA ILE A 65 -0.01 31.72 5.54
C ILE A 65 -0.03 31.94 7.06
N ILE A 66 -0.30 30.89 7.84
CA ILE A 66 -0.31 30.99 9.30
C ILE A 66 1.08 31.39 9.82
N ALA A 67 2.15 30.77 9.31
CA ALA A 67 3.51 31.11 9.69
C ALA A 67 3.86 32.57 9.38
N SER A 68 3.45 33.09 8.22
CA SER A 68 3.65 34.50 7.87
C SER A 68 2.89 35.45 8.79
N ILE A 69 1.65 35.11 9.15
CA ILE A 69 0.85 35.92 10.09
C ILE A 69 1.54 35.94 11.47
N ILE A 70 1.89 34.77 12.01
CA ILE A 70 2.56 34.67 13.31
C ILE A 70 3.88 35.46 13.30
N ALA A 71 4.72 35.24 12.28
CA ALA A 71 5.98 35.96 12.15
C ALA A 71 5.79 37.48 12.04
N GLY A 72 4.74 37.93 11.35
CA GLY A 72 4.37 39.35 11.28
C GLY A 72 3.97 39.91 12.65
N PHE A 73 3.15 39.17 13.40
CA PHE A 73 2.79 39.55 14.76
C PHE A 73 4.01 39.56 15.69
N ASP A 74 4.85 38.52 15.66
CA ASP A 74 6.08 38.45 16.45
C ASP A 74 6.99 39.65 16.18
N TYR A 75 7.11 40.09 14.91
CA TYR A 75 7.87 41.27 14.55
C TYR A 75 7.28 42.55 15.17
N VAL A 76 5.96 42.73 15.08
CA VAL A 76 5.26 43.89 15.66
C VAL A 76 5.40 43.91 17.18
N PHE A 77 5.18 42.78 17.84
CA PHE A 77 5.33 42.67 19.29
C PHE A 77 6.77 42.91 19.73
N THR A 78 7.76 42.36 19.03
CA THR A 78 9.18 42.58 19.33
C THR A 78 9.51 44.08 19.28
N LYS A 79 9.08 44.78 18.23
CA LYS A 79 9.28 46.22 18.10
C LYS A 79 8.51 47.03 19.15
N GLY A 80 7.27 46.64 19.46
CA GLY A 80 6.43 47.31 20.45
C GLY A 80 7.00 47.19 21.86
N VAL A 81 7.43 45.98 22.25
CA VAL A 81 8.05 45.74 23.56
C VAL A 81 9.38 46.48 23.68
N LEU A 82 10.22 46.46 22.64
CA LEU A 82 11.46 47.25 22.62
C LEU A 82 11.22 48.76 22.73
N PHE A 83 10.11 49.28 22.18
CA PHE A 83 9.75 50.69 22.30
C PHE A 83 9.21 51.06 23.69
N VAL A 84 8.53 50.14 24.36
CA VAL A 84 7.93 50.37 25.69
C VAL A 84 8.93 50.16 26.83
N PHE A 85 9.83 49.19 26.69
CA PHE A 85 10.78 48.79 27.74
C PHE A 85 12.25 49.10 27.43
N GLY A 86 12.57 49.51 26.20
CA GLY A 86 13.88 50.06 25.83
C GLY A 86 13.89 51.57 25.97
#